data_AF-A0A0C9XRS8-F1
#
_entry.id   AF-A0A0C9XRS8-F1
#
_cell.length_a   1.000
_cell.length_b   1.000
_cell.length_c   1.000
_cell.angle_alpha   90.00
_cell.angle_beta   90.00
_cell.angle_gamma   90.00
#
_symmetry.space_group_name_H-M   'P 1'
#
loop_
_entity.id
_entity.type
_entity.pdbx_description
1 polymer ?
#
loop_
_entity_poly.entity_id
_entity_poly.type
_entity_poly.pdbx_seq_one_letter_code
_entity_poly.pdbx_strand_id
1 'polypeptide(L)'
;MVFDNADVLSPAELEAYLPPGRGGNILITSCNPTLRYLTPPESSLEVTEMEENDAIELLLKASCLDPSSMEFRAEASKIVKKLFCLPLAINQAGACIAF
;
A
#
# COMPACT_ATOMS: atom_id res chain seq x y z
N MET A 1 12.31 0.72 15.60
CA MET A 1 11.85 2.12 15.40
C MET A 1 11.10 2.19 14.08
N VAL A 2 10.06 3.01 13.97
CA VAL A 2 9.30 3.19 12.73
C VAL A 2 9.30 4.65 12.36
N PHE A 3 9.72 4.97 11.14
CA PHE A 3 9.57 6.27 10.51
C PHE A 3 8.47 6.15 9.48
N ASP A 4 7.31 6.71 9.80
CA ASP A 4 6.15 6.66 8.92
C ASP A 4 6.08 7.90 8.03
N ASN A 5 5.77 7.70 6.75
CA ASN A 5 5.56 8.76 5.76
C ASN A 5 6.74 9.75 5.67
N ALA A 6 7.97 9.25 5.56
CA ALA A 6 9.22 10.02 5.65
C ALA A 6 9.56 10.85 4.39
N ASP A 7 8.57 11.32 3.65
CA ASP A 7 8.73 11.79 2.26
C ASP A 7 9.52 13.09 2.11
N VAL A 8 9.44 13.94 3.12
CA VAL A 8 9.99 15.31 3.08
C VAL A 8 11.48 15.37 3.41
N LEU A 9 12.04 14.31 4.01
CA LEU A 9 13.43 14.27 4.43
C LEU A 9 14.30 13.70 3.33
N SER A 10 15.49 14.27 3.17
CA SER A 10 16.58 13.64 2.43
C SER A 10 17.19 12.48 3.25
N PRO A 11 17.94 11.56 2.61
CA PRO A 11 18.65 10.50 3.32
C PRO A 11 19.50 11.02 4.48
N ALA A 12 20.30 12.06 4.26
CA ALA A 12 21.19 12.62 5.28
C ALA A 12 20.43 13.21 6.48
N GLU A 13 19.26 13.84 6.24
CA GLU A 13 18.43 14.38 7.32
C GLU A 13 17.78 13.27 8.15
N LEU A 14 17.30 12.20 7.51
CA LEU A 14 16.70 11.07 8.21
C LEU A 14 17.75 10.25 8.99
N GLU A 15 18.96 10.11 8.45
CA GLU A 15 20.07 9.37 9.07
C GLU A 15 20.42 9.94 10.46
N ALA A 16 20.29 11.25 10.65
CA ALA A 16 20.54 11.92 11.93
C ALA A 16 19.61 11.47 13.07
N TYR A 17 18.46 10.87 12.75
CA TYR A 17 17.51 10.33 13.74
C TYR A 17 17.73 8.85 14.04
N LEU A 18 18.62 8.16 13.32
CA LEU A 18 18.84 6.73 13.51
C LEU A 18 19.54 6.48 14.85
N PRO A 19 19.03 5.56 15.68
CA PRO A 19 19.63 5.28 16.99
C PRO A 19 21.03 4.69 16.83
N PRO A 20 22.00 5.10 17.66
CA PRO A 20 23.33 4.51 17.64
C PRO A 20 23.27 3.05 18.13
N GLY A 21 23.96 2.14 17.45
CA GLY A 21 24.05 0.74 17.86
C GLY A 21 24.13 -0.23 16.69
N ARG A 22 24.17 -1.54 17.01
CA ARG A 22 24.21 -2.64 16.02
C ARG A 22 23.01 -3.59 16.13
N GLY A 23 21.99 -3.23 16.91
CA GLY A 23 20.84 -4.08 17.20
C GLY A 23 19.53 -3.34 17.07
N GLY A 24 18.45 -4.11 16.91
CA GLY A 24 17.10 -3.59 16.65
C GLY A 24 16.82 -3.44 15.16
N ASN A 25 15.53 -3.25 14.84
CA ASN A 25 15.06 -3.06 13.47
C ASN A 25 14.50 -1.64 13.29
N ILE A 26 14.74 -1.06 12.13
CA ILE A 26 14.18 0.22 11.70
C ILE A 26 13.31 -0.07 10.48
N LEU A 27 12.07 0.40 10.49
CA LEU A 27 11.18 0.38 9.33
C LEU A 27 10.95 1.82 8.88
N ILE A 28 11.12 2.08 7.58
CA ILE A 28 10.88 3.39 6.98
C ILE A 28 9.83 3.19 5.88
N THR A 29 8.71 3.90 5.96
CA THR A 29 7.72 3.99 4.88
C THR A 29 7.84 5.36 4.21
N SER A 30 7.88 5.38 2.88
CA SER A 30 7.98 6.63 2.13
C SER A 30 7.62 6.48 0.65
N CYS A 31 7.03 7.51 0.08
CA CYS A 31 6.88 7.74 -1.35
C CYS A 31 8.12 8.41 -1.99
N ASN A 32 9.12 8.84 -1.20
CA ASN A 32 10.39 9.36 -1.70
C ASN A 32 11.36 8.21 -2.02
N PRO A 33 11.59 7.86 -3.30
CA PRO A 33 12.41 6.70 -3.65
C PRO A 33 13.88 6.87 -3.28
N THR A 34 14.36 8.10 -3.00
CA THR A 34 15.77 8.35 -2.63
C THR A 34 16.13 7.81 -1.25
N LEU A 35 15.15 7.61 -0.36
CA LEU A 35 15.42 7.03 0.97
C LEU A 35 15.90 5.57 0.92
N ARG A 36 15.75 4.89 -0.22
CA ARG A 36 16.35 3.56 -0.45
C ARG A 36 17.88 3.56 -0.28
N TYR A 37 18.54 4.71 -0.41
CA TYR A 37 19.99 4.83 -0.21
C TYR A 37 20.42 4.65 1.26
N LEU A 38 19.48 4.70 2.22
CA LEU A 38 19.76 4.45 3.63
C LEU A 38 19.81 2.97 4.00
N THR A 39 19.39 2.07 3.11
CA THR A 39 19.34 0.64 3.38
C THR A 39 20.13 -0.14 2.33
N PRO A 40 20.60 -1.35 2.66
CA PRO A 40 21.09 -2.27 1.65
C PRO A 40 20.02 -2.51 0.57
N PRO A 41 20.39 -2.76 -0.70
CA PRO A 41 19.44 -2.98 -1.79
C PRO A 41 18.36 -4.03 -1.49
N GLU A 42 18.71 -5.09 -0.75
CA GLU A 42 17.83 -6.20 -0.37
C GLU A 42 16.88 -5.86 0.78
N SER A 43 17.09 -4.71 1.43
CA SER A 43 16.30 -4.21 2.57
C SER A 43 15.36 -3.07 2.17
N SER A 44 15.15 -2.87 0.87
CA SER A 44 14.14 -1.96 0.30
C SER A 44 13.09 -2.76 -0.44
N LEU A 45 11.82 -2.48 -0.17
CA LEU A 45 10.68 -3.09 -0.85
C LEU A 45 9.79 -1.99 -1.44
N GLU A 46 9.64 -2.00 -2.76
CA GLU A 46 8.65 -1.17 -3.43
C GLU A 46 7.27 -1.82 -3.30
N VAL A 47 6.30 -1.04 -2.81
CA VAL A 47 4.91 -1.49 -2.70
C VAL A 47 4.20 -1.11 -4.00
N THR A 48 3.90 -2.11 -4.81
CA THR A 48 3.19 -1.97 -6.09
C THR A 48 1.68 -2.05 -5.89
N GLU A 49 0.93 -1.90 -6.98
CA GLU A 49 -0.50 -2.21 -7.04
C GLU A 49 -0.84 -3.59 -6.47
N MET A 50 -2.06 -3.71 -5.95
CA MET A 50 -2.59 -4.95 -5.39
C MET A 50 -2.93 -5.95 -6.51
N GLU A 51 -2.77 -7.24 -6.24
CA GLU A 51 -3.21 -8.30 -7.14
C GLU A 51 -4.70 -8.18 -7.47
N GLU A 52 -5.08 -8.42 -8.73
CA GLU A 52 -6.45 -8.15 -9.20
C GLU A 52 -7.51 -8.94 -8.40
N ASN A 53 -7.22 -10.19 -8.02
CA ASN A 53 -8.14 -11.01 -7.23
C ASN A 53 -8.34 -10.47 -5.81
N ASP A 54 -7.28 -9.98 -5.18
CA ASP A 54 -7.33 -9.36 -3.85
C ASP A 54 -8.06 -8.01 -3.94
N ALA A 55 -7.85 -7.26 -5.02
CA ALA A 55 -8.56 -6.02 -5.30
C ALA A 55 -10.08 -6.24 -5.49
N ILE A 56 -10.47 -7.28 -6.24
CA ILE A 56 -11.89 -7.68 -6.38
C ILE A 56 -12.48 -8.02 -5.01
N GLU A 57 -11.77 -8.84 -4.23
CA GLU A 57 -12.23 -9.24 -2.90
C GLU A 57 -12.36 -8.05 -1.95
N LEU A 58 -11.41 -7.10 -1.99
CA LEU A 58 -11.47 -5.86 -1.23
C LEU A 58 -12.70 -5.03 -1.62
N LEU A 59 -12.96 -4.85 -2.92
CA LEU A 59 -14.11 -4.07 -3.38
C LEU A 59 -15.43 -4.67 -2.88
N LEU A 60 -15.59 -5.99 -3.02
CA LEU A 60 -16.82 -6.68 -2.63
C LEU A 60 -17.04 -6.60 -1.11
N LYS A 61 -15.98 -6.82 -0.32
CA LYS A 61 -16.03 -6.63 1.14
C LYS A 61 -16.38 -5.20 1.53
N ALA A 62 -15.73 -4.20 0.93
CA ALA A 62 -15.99 -2.79 1.19
C ALA A 62 -17.41 -2.36 0.75
N SER A 63 -18.00 -3.05 -0.22
CA SER A 63 -19.37 -2.84 -0.70
C SER A 63 -20.43 -3.64 0.08
N CYS A 64 -20.04 -4.39 1.11
CA CYS A 64 -20.92 -5.33 1.82
C CYS A 64 -21.61 -6.37 0.92
N LEU A 65 -20.98 -6.74 -0.19
CA LEU A 65 -21.45 -7.75 -1.14
C LEU A 65 -20.75 -9.09 -0.92
N ASP A 66 -21.42 -10.19 -1.29
CA ASP A 66 -20.87 -11.55 -1.17
C ASP A 66 -19.65 -11.73 -2.12
N PRO A 67 -18.43 -11.95 -1.58
CA PRO A 67 -17.24 -12.15 -2.40
C PRO A 67 -17.24 -13.46 -3.20
N SER A 68 -18.13 -14.41 -2.89
CA SER A 68 -18.26 -15.69 -3.61
C SER A 68 -19.17 -15.62 -4.84
N SER A 69 -19.95 -14.54 -4.97
CA SER A 69 -20.83 -14.32 -6.13
C SER A 69 -20.03 -14.05 -7.40
N MET A 70 -20.10 -14.98 -8.36
CA MET A 70 -19.43 -14.85 -9.66
C MET A 70 -19.90 -13.63 -10.46
N GLU A 71 -21.18 -13.26 -10.32
CA GLU A 71 -21.75 -12.07 -10.97
C GLU A 71 -21.13 -10.80 -10.41
N PHE A 72 -21.06 -10.67 -9.08
CA PHE A 72 -20.44 -9.49 -8.45
C PHE A 72 -18.94 -9.43 -8.70
N ARG A 73 -18.24 -10.57 -8.71
CA ARG A 73 -16.81 -10.60 -9.09
C ARG A 73 -16.58 -10.12 -10.53
N ALA A 74 -17.47 -10.48 -11.46
CA ALA A 74 -17.36 -10.04 -12.86
C ALA A 74 -17.53 -8.51 -13.01
N GLU A 75 -18.48 -7.91 -12.29
CA GLU A 75 -18.64 -6.44 -12.29
C GLU A 75 -17.53 -5.73 -11.51
N ALA A 76 -17.13 -6.27 -10.36
CA ALA A 76 -16.03 -5.76 -9.55
C ALA A 76 -14.71 -5.70 -10.35
N SER A 77 -14.41 -6.73 -11.15
CA SER A 77 -13.21 -6.75 -12.03
C SER A 77 -13.13 -5.51 -12.94
N LYS A 78 -14.27 -5.05 -13.48
CA LYS A 78 -14.31 -3.86 -14.34
C LYS A 78 -13.99 -2.59 -13.56
N ILE A 79 -14.44 -2.50 -12.31
CA ILE A 79 -14.24 -1.34 -11.44
C ILE A 79 -12.78 -1.30 -10.97
N VAL A 80 -12.25 -2.40 -10.43
CA VAL A 80 -10.87 -2.43 -9.89
C VAL A 80 -9.83 -2.15 -10.98
N LYS A 81 -10.07 -2.60 -12.22
CA LYS A 81 -9.23 -2.26 -13.39
C LYS A 81 -9.22 -0.76 -13.69
N LYS A 82 -10.37 -0.09 -13.59
CA LYS A 82 -10.46 1.38 -13.75
C LYS A 82 -9.80 2.14 -12.60
N LEU A 83 -9.71 1.52 -11.43
CA LEU A 83 -9.05 2.07 -10.24
C LEU A 83 -7.59 1.62 -10.11
N PHE A 84 -7.02 1.02 -11.17
CA PHE A 84 -5.63 0.59 -11.25
C PHE A 84 -5.20 -0.33 -10.10
N CYS A 85 -6.13 -1.13 -9.58
CA CYS A 85 -5.89 -1.97 -8.41
C CYS A 85 -5.31 -1.23 -7.19
N LEU A 86 -5.56 0.08 -7.06
CA LEU A 86 -5.12 0.89 -5.94
C LEU A 86 -6.02 0.64 -4.72
N PRO A 87 -5.51 0.06 -3.62
CA PRO A 87 -6.35 -0.37 -2.49
C PRO A 87 -7.19 0.77 -1.89
N LEU A 88 -6.61 1.97 -1.77
CA LEU A 88 -7.32 3.13 -1.24
C LEU A 88 -8.50 3.53 -2.12
N ALA A 89 -8.30 3.62 -3.44
CA ALA A 89 -9.35 3.98 -4.39
C ALA A 89 -10.47 2.92 -4.42
N ILE A 90 -10.09 1.64 -4.35
CA ILE A 90 -11.03 0.52 -4.28
C ILE A 90 -11.88 0.57 -3.01
N ASN A 91 -11.25 0.75 -1.85
CA ASN A 91 -11.96 0.82 -0.58
C ASN A 91 -12.96 1.98 -0.56
N GLN A 92 -12.58 3.13 -1.11
CA GLN A 92 -13.48 4.29 -1.25
C GLN A 92 -14.64 4.01 -2.21
N ALA A 93 -14.38 3.39 -3.36
CA ALA A 93 -15.43 3.01 -4.31
C ALA A 93 -16.42 2.00 -3.70
N GLY A 94 -15.92 1.01 -2.95
CA GLY A 94 -16.77 0.05 -2.26
C GLY A 94 -17.66 0.71 -1.20
N ALA A 95 -17.09 1.62 -0.41
CA ALA A 95 -17.87 2.41 0.53
C ALA A 95 -18.99 3.19 -0.18
N CYS A 96 -18.74 3.80 -1.34
CA CYS A 96 -19.77 4.48 -2.13
C CYS A 96 -20.86 3.55 -2.68
N ILE A 97 -20.57 2.28 -2.95
CA ILE A 97 -21.53 1.29 -3.43
C ILE A 97 -22.45 0.78 -2.30
N ALA A 98 -21.93 0.74 -1.07
CA ALA A 98 -22.68 0.28 0.10
C ALA A 98 -23.79 1.27 0.56
N PHE A 99 -23.77 2.51 0.06
CA PHE A 99 -24.77 3.55 0.32
C PHE A 99 -25.84 3.61 -0.76
#